data_AF-A0A8S2XX63-F1
#
_entry.id   AF-A0A8S2XX63-F1
#
_cell.length_a   1.000
_cell.length_b   1.000
_cell.length_c   1.000
_cell.angle_alpha   90.00
_cell.angle_beta   90.00
_cell.angle_gamma   90.00
#
_symmetry.space_group_name_H-M   'P 1'
#
loop_
_entity.id
_entity.type
_entity.pdbx_description
1 polymer ?
#
loop_
_entity_poly.entity_id
_entity_poly.type
_entity_poly.pdbx_seq_one_letter_code
_entity_poly.pdbx_strand_id
1 'polypeptide(L)'
;GSPNYIFGIYDGRTARNDTPPEALPGSNKITALFRDWFVRHQLPWDYTGFDGRSDYFPFLAGGIVAGGLFSGADDVKTQQER
;
A
#
# COMPACT_ATOMS: atom_id res chain seq x y z
N GLY A 1 -16.04 -10.28 8.18
CA GLY A 1 -15.24 -9.53 7.20
C GLY A 1 -15.89 -9.64 5.84
N SER A 2 -15.59 -8.72 4.91
CA SER A 2 -16.06 -8.81 3.52
C SER A 2 -15.63 -10.15 2.90
N PRO A 3 -16.50 -10.87 2.17
CA PRO A 3 -16.10 -12.06 1.42
C PRO A 3 -15.24 -11.72 0.17
N ASN A 4 -15.05 -10.43 -0.10
CA ASN A 4 -14.36 -9.88 -1.26
C ASN A 4 -13.20 -8.98 -0.79
N TYR A 5 -12.45 -9.43 0.20
CA TYR A 5 -11.30 -8.69 0.73
C TYR A 5 -10.03 -9.04 -0.05
N ILE A 6 -9.02 -8.17 0.07
CA ILE A 6 -7.65 -8.43 -0.39
C ILE A 6 -6.66 -8.11 0.73
N PHE A 7 -5.46 -8.67 0.63
CA PHE A 7 -4.31 -8.21 1.40
C PHE A 7 -3.51 -7.20 0.57
N GLY A 8 -4.05 -6.00 0.42
CA GLY A 8 -3.43 -4.92 -0.34
C GLY A 8 -2.31 -4.24 0.45
N ILE A 9 -1.24 -3.85 -0.24
CA ILE A 9 -0.11 -3.09 0.31
C ILE A 9 0.02 -1.78 -0.44
N TYR A 10 0.08 -0.65 0.27
CA TYR A 10 0.41 0.62 -0.37
C TYR A 10 1.82 0.59 -0.96
N ASP A 11 1.92 0.83 -2.27
CA ASP A 11 3.18 0.81 -2.99
C ASP A 11 3.89 2.17 -2.91
N GLY A 12 4.94 2.23 -2.10
CA GLY A 12 5.83 3.39 -1.94
C GLY A 12 6.34 3.99 -3.25
N ARG A 13 6.46 3.19 -4.30
CA ARG A 13 6.97 3.60 -5.61
C ARG A 13 5.93 4.36 -6.45
N THR A 14 4.67 4.31 -6.04
CA THR A 14 3.56 5.01 -6.70
C THR A 14 3.25 6.37 -6.07
N ALA A 15 4.05 6.80 -5.08
CA ALA A 15 3.96 8.14 -4.54
C ALA A 15 4.13 9.18 -5.67
N ARG A 16 3.36 10.27 -5.58
CA ARG A 16 3.33 11.31 -6.61
C ARG A 16 4.70 11.99 -6.74
N ASN A 17 4.99 12.53 -7.93
CA ASN A 17 6.24 13.23 -8.24
C ASN A 17 6.51 14.48 -7.37
N ASP A 18 5.47 15.04 -6.75
CA ASP A 18 5.56 16.16 -5.81
C ASP A 18 5.83 15.73 -4.36
N THR A 19 5.97 14.42 -4.11
CA THR A 19 6.36 13.88 -2.79
C THR A 19 7.81 14.25 -2.49
N PRO A 20 8.11 14.86 -1.33
CA PRO A 20 9.48 15.12 -0.89
C PRO A 20 10.35 13.84 -0.92
N PRO A 21 11.54 13.88 -1.55
CA PRO A 21 12.38 12.70 -1.76
C PRO A 21 12.73 11.94 -0.47
N GLU A 22 12.79 12.62 0.67
CA GLU A 22 13.08 12.04 1.98
C GLU A 22 12.03 11.02 2.45
N ALA A 23 10.78 11.14 2.00
CA ALA A 23 9.72 10.20 2.36
C ALA A 23 9.82 8.88 1.57
N LEU A 24 10.37 8.90 0.35
CA LEU A 24 10.31 7.77 -0.58
C LEU A 24 11.05 6.51 -0.06
N PRO A 25 12.30 6.59 0.45
CA PRO A 25 13.02 5.40 0.91
C PRO A 25 12.32 4.74 2.10
N GLY A 26 11.74 5.54 3.01
CA GLY A 26 11.01 5.02 4.16
C GLY A 26 9.70 4.34 3.73
N SER A 27 8.94 4.96 2.83
CA SER A 27 7.69 4.41 2.33
C SER A 27 7.93 3.09 1.60
N ASN A 28 8.99 3.02 0.77
CA ASN A 28 9.42 1.79 0.11
C ASN A 28 9.83 0.68 1.09
N LYS A 29 10.45 1.03 2.23
CA LYS A 29 10.77 0.06 3.29
C LYS A 29 9.50 -0.51 3.93
N ILE A 30 8.47 0.30 4.14
CA ILE A 30 7.18 -0.18 4.67
C ILE A 30 6.51 -1.14 3.68
N THR A 31 6.51 -0.80 2.38
CA THR A 31 6.01 -1.68 1.32
C THR A 31 6.73 -3.04 1.34
N ALA A 32 8.07 -3.03 1.41
CA ALA A 32 8.86 -4.25 1.45
C ALA A 32 8.58 -5.07 2.73
N LEU A 33 8.46 -4.42 3.88
CA LEU A 33 8.16 -5.08 5.16
C LEU A 33 6.88 -5.91 5.09
N PHE A 34 5.79 -5.32 4.60
CA PHE A 34 4.52 -6.04 4.48
C PHE A 34 4.56 -7.12 3.41
N ARG A 35 5.17 -6.85 2.26
CA ARG A 35 5.34 -7.85 1.20
C ARG A 35 6.05 -9.08 1.74
N ASP A 36 7.18 -8.88 2.40
CA ASP A 36 8.00 -9.97 2.93
C ASP A 36 7.25 -10.74 4.02
N TRP A 37 6.40 -10.07 4.79
CA TRP A 37 5.51 -10.71 5.75
C TRP A 37 4.47 -11.60 5.08
N PHE A 38 3.75 -11.13 4.06
CA PHE A 38 2.75 -11.96 3.35
C PHE A 38 3.40 -13.13 2.61
N VAL A 39 4.54 -12.89 1.94
CA VAL A 39 5.33 -13.95 1.28
C VAL A 39 5.75 -15.03 2.28
N ARG A 40 6.25 -14.64 3.46
CA ARG A 40 6.66 -15.58 4.51
C ARG A 40 5.51 -16.47 5.00
N HIS A 41 4.28 -15.94 5.00
CA HIS A 41 3.09 -16.66 5.46
C HIS A 41 2.30 -17.32 4.33
N GLN A 42 2.82 -17.29 3.09
CA GLN A 42 2.15 -17.86 1.91
C GLN A 42 0.72 -17.31 1.71
N LEU A 43 0.52 -16.04 2.07
CA LEU A 43 -0.76 -15.36 1.87
C LEU A 43 -0.76 -14.66 0.50
N PRO A 44 -1.90 -14.65 -0.21
CA PRO A 44 -2.06 -13.83 -1.40
C PRO A 44 -1.92 -12.35 -1.00
N TRP A 45 -1.40 -11.51 -1.89
CA TRP A 45 -1.29 -10.07 -1.66
C TRP A 45 -1.22 -9.35 -3.00
N ASP A 46 -1.55 -8.06 -3.01
CA ASP A 46 -1.37 -7.21 -4.18
C ASP A 46 -0.96 -5.79 -3.78
N TYR A 47 -0.45 -5.03 -4.74
CA TYR A 47 -0.16 -3.61 -4.56
C TYR A 47 -1.40 -2.76 -4.80
N THR A 48 -1.54 -1.73 -3.97
CA THR A 48 -2.44 -0.60 -4.24
C THR A 48 -1.64 0.69 -4.28
N GLY A 49 -2.03 1.60 -5.17
CA GLY A 49 -1.31 2.85 -5.37
C GLY A 49 -1.61 3.90 -4.30
N PHE A 50 -0.72 4.86 -4.17
CA PHE A 50 -1.02 6.14 -3.49
C PHE A 50 -1.80 7.06 -4.45
N ASP A 51 -3.09 6.78 -4.62
CA ASP A 51 -4.00 7.52 -5.51
C ASP A 51 -4.49 8.87 -4.96
N GLY A 52 -4.14 9.21 -3.71
CA GLY A 52 -4.50 10.46 -3.05
C GLY A 52 -5.88 10.47 -2.38
N ARG A 53 -6.59 9.33 -2.34
CA ARG A 53 -7.93 9.21 -1.73
C ARG A 53 -7.91 8.95 -0.22
N SER A 54 -6.75 9.00 0.42
CA SER A 54 -6.60 8.66 1.84
C SER A 54 -5.79 9.70 2.61
N ASP A 55 -5.76 9.53 3.93
CA ASP A 55 -5.08 10.42 4.88
C ASP A 55 -3.55 10.37 4.78
N TYR A 56 -2.96 9.37 4.10
CA TYR A 56 -1.52 9.32 3.84
C TYR A 56 -1.01 10.52 3.01
N PHE A 57 -1.87 11.20 2.24
CA PHE A 57 -1.43 12.23 1.30
C PHE A 57 -0.79 13.45 2.01
N PRO A 58 -1.43 14.09 3.00
CA PRO A 58 -0.79 15.16 3.77
C PRO A 58 0.52 14.75 4.46
N PHE A 59 0.65 13.49 4.89
CA PHE A 59 1.90 12.99 5.48
C PHE A 59 3.02 12.94 4.43
N LEU A 60 2.76 12.30 3.30
CA LEU A 60 3.71 12.25 2.18
C LEU A 60 4.10 13.65 1.74
N ALA A 61 3.14 14.56 1.56
CA ALA A 61 3.41 15.96 1.19
C ALA A 61 4.26 16.73 2.22
N GLY A 62 4.16 16.36 3.50
CA GLY A 62 4.99 16.90 4.58
C GLY A 62 6.36 16.22 4.73
N GLY A 63 6.76 15.34 3.81
CA GLY A 63 8.01 14.57 3.92
C GLY A 63 7.96 13.45 4.97
N ILE A 64 6.77 13.14 5.48
CA ILE A 64 6.55 12.09 6.47
C ILE A 64 6.32 10.78 5.72
N VAL A 65 7.11 9.79 6.09
CA VAL A 65 7.02 8.42 5.56
C VAL A 65 5.62 7.85 5.79
N ALA A 66 5.04 7.24 4.76
CA ALA A 66 3.72 6.60 4.83
C ALA A 66 3.70 5.23 4.12
N GLY A 67 2.73 4.41 4.48
CA GLY A 67 2.52 3.08 3.94
C GLY A 67 1.40 2.40 4.71
N GLY A 68 1.22 1.10 4.51
CA GLY A 68 0.23 0.34 5.24
C GLY A 68 -0.49 -0.67 4.37
N LEU A 69 -1.63 -1.13 4.90
CA LEU A 69 -2.44 -2.17 4.30
C LEU A 69 -3.77 -1.61 3.82
N PHE A 70 -4.34 -2.28 2.82
CA PHE A 70 -5.64 -1.98 2.25
C PHE A 70 -6.44 -3.27 2.08
N SER A 71 -7.62 -3.34 2.70
CA SER A 71 -8.43 -4.56 2.72
C SER A 71 -9.36 -4.71 1.52
N GLY A 72 -9.35 -3.76 0.58
CA GLY A 72 -10.42 -3.59 -0.39
C GLY A 72 -11.54 -2.68 0.14
N ALA A 73 -12.03 -1.81 -0.73
CA ALA A 73 -13.16 -0.91 -0.46
C ALA A 73 -14.10 -0.83 -1.67
N ASP A 74 -13.50 -0.82 -2.87
CA ASP A 74 -14.19 -0.74 -4.16
C ASP A 74 -13.95 -2.03 -4.99
N ASP A 75 -14.83 -2.32 -5.95
CA ASP A 75 -14.78 -3.40 -6.96
C ASP A 75 -14.84 -4.87 -6.51
N VAL A 76 -15.31 -5.73 -7.42
CA VAL A 76 -15.27 -7.20 -7.28
C VAL A 76 -13.85 -7.70 -7.54
N LYS A 77 -13.29 -8.43 -6.58
CA LYS A 77 -11.92 -8.95 -6.63
C LYS A 77 -11.87 -10.28 -7.35
N THR A 78 -10.77 -10.52 -8.05
CA THR A 78 -10.48 -11.78 -8.75
C THR A 78 -10.18 -12.90 -7.76
N GLN A 79 -10.08 -14.15 -8.24
CA GLN A 79 -9.62 -15.26 -7.41
C GLN A 79 -8.14 -15.16 -7.03
N GLN A 80 -7.32 -14.46 -7.82
CA GLN A 80 -5.89 -14.31 -7.53
C GLN A 80 -5.62 -13.31 -6.40
N GLU A 81 -6.50 -12.32 -6.26
CA GLU A 81 -6.44 -11.33 -5.17
C GLU A 81 -6.99 -11.84 -3.83
N ARG A 82 -7.68 -13.00 -3.82
CA ARG A 82 -8.36 -13.58 -2.64
C ARG A 82 -7.57 -14.71 -2.00
#